data_AF-A0A093ZWW0-F1
#
_entry.id   AF-A0A093ZWW0-F1
#
_cell.length_a   1.000
_cell.length_b   1.000
_cell.length_c   1.000
_cell.angle_alpha   90.00
_cell.angle_beta   90.00
_cell.angle_gamma   90.00
#
_symmetry.space_group_name_H-M   'P 1'
#
loop_
_entity.id
_entity.type
_entity.pdbx_description
1 polymer ?
#
loop_
_entity_poly.entity_id
_entity_poly.type
_entity_poly.pdbx_seq_one_letter_code
_entity_poly.pdbx_strand_id
1 'polypeptide(L)'
;MAAPRGYIPRPPNTSSPLTPGTSSAHLIELALSGALNEISNNPGSVHHHISKHGIVRSGVICKAMFFVIYQTGRYGPQNGFRLCLVHEGFQIRDENESGEQKDAVDDAEVPVVQGAAEIIRLGMPSTQIADP
;
A
#
# COMPACT_ATOMS: atom_id res chain seq x y z
N MET A 1 -18.98 -25.75 36.35
CA MET A 1 -18.98 -26.00 34.89
C MET A 1 -18.90 -24.66 34.19
N ALA A 2 -17.76 -24.33 33.60
CA ALA A 2 -17.51 -23.03 32.97
C ALA A 2 -17.60 -23.15 31.44
N ALA A 3 -18.28 -22.21 30.79
CA ALA A 3 -18.47 -22.16 29.34
C ALA A 3 -17.16 -21.85 28.59
N PRO A 4 -16.93 -22.39 27.38
CA PRO A 4 -15.73 -22.10 26.61
C PRO A 4 -15.80 -20.71 25.96
N ARG A 5 -14.66 -20.02 26.00
CA ARG A 5 -14.43 -18.68 25.46
C ARG A 5 -14.70 -18.63 23.96
N GLY A 6 -15.48 -17.64 23.53
CA GLY A 6 -15.77 -17.36 22.13
C GLY A 6 -14.51 -17.05 21.33
N TYR A 7 -14.42 -17.67 20.16
CA TYR A 7 -13.43 -17.36 19.14
C TYR A 7 -13.89 -16.08 18.42
N ILE A 8 -13.11 -14.99 18.54
CA ILE A 8 -13.33 -13.76 17.77
C ILE A 8 -12.56 -13.92 16.45
N PRO A 9 -13.23 -14.05 15.29
CA PRO A 9 -12.52 -14.07 14.01
C PRO A 9 -11.87 -12.70 13.78
N ARG A 10 -10.56 -12.68 13.48
CA ARG A 10 -9.91 -11.47 12.94
C ARG A 10 -10.56 -11.14 11.60
N PRO A 11 -10.88 -9.86 11.32
CA PRO A 11 -11.41 -9.49 10.01
C PRO A 11 -10.35 -9.76 8.94
N PRO A 12 -10.73 -10.28 7.76
CA PRO A 12 -9.81 -10.44 6.64
C PRO A 12 -9.35 -9.05 6.17
N ASN A 13 -8.04 -8.91 5.91
CA ASN A 13 -7.50 -7.77 5.19
C ASN A 13 -8.02 -7.83 3.74
N THR A 14 -9.20 -7.27 3.50
CA THR A 14 -9.82 -7.22 2.18
C THR A 14 -9.14 -6.16 1.32
N SER A 15 -8.19 -6.58 0.48
CA SER A 15 -7.79 -5.82 -0.71
C SER A 15 -8.87 -6.00 -1.79
N SER A 16 -9.88 -5.13 -1.78
CA SER A 16 -10.91 -5.13 -2.83
C SER A 16 -10.41 -4.34 -4.05
N PRO A 17 -10.36 -4.93 -5.26
CA PRO A 17 -10.14 -4.19 -6.48
C PRO A 17 -11.35 -3.26 -6.70
N LEU A 18 -11.13 -1.95 -6.59
CA LEU A 18 -12.18 -0.96 -6.80
C LEU A 18 -12.39 -0.75 -8.31
N THR A 19 -13.60 -0.99 -8.81
CA THR A 19 -14.04 -0.50 -10.13
C THR A 19 -13.94 1.03 -10.17
N PRO A 20 -13.44 1.64 -11.26
CA PRO A 20 -13.15 3.05 -11.23
C PRO A 20 -14.42 3.91 -11.18
N GLY A 21 -14.70 4.53 -10.04
CA GLY A 21 -15.51 5.75 -10.01
C GLY A 21 -14.74 6.92 -10.63
N THR A 22 -15.41 8.02 -10.93
CA THR A 22 -14.81 9.23 -11.53
C THR A 22 -13.58 9.75 -10.75
N SER A 23 -13.50 9.51 -9.44
CA SER A 23 -12.34 9.86 -8.61
C SER A 23 -11.10 9.01 -8.88
N SER A 24 -11.27 7.70 -9.10
CA SER A 24 -10.16 6.79 -9.43
C SER A 24 -9.63 6.97 -10.84
N ALA A 25 -10.44 7.47 -11.78
CA ALA A 25 -9.96 7.81 -13.13
C ALA A 25 -8.86 8.89 -13.10
N HIS A 26 -9.04 9.93 -12.29
CA HIS A 26 -8.02 10.99 -12.13
C HIS A 26 -6.75 10.48 -11.44
N LEU A 27 -6.87 9.55 -10.48
CA LEU A 27 -5.70 8.93 -9.84
C LEU A 27 -4.91 8.07 -10.83
N ILE A 28 -5.62 7.37 -11.72
CA ILE A 28 -5.02 6.62 -12.82
C ILE A 28 -4.32 7.58 -13.79
N GLU A 29 -4.96 8.66 -14.22
CA GLU A 29 -4.32 9.66 -15.08
C GLU A 29 -3.05 10.26 -14.46
N LEU A 30 -3.07 10.57 -13.16
CA LEU A 30 -1.89 11.02 -12.43
C LEU A 30 -0.75 9.99 -12.48
N ALA A 31 -1.03 8.71 -12.26
CA ALA A 31 -0.03 7.65 -12.43
C ALA A 31 0.52 7.58 -13.87
N LEU A 32 -0.36 7.69 -14.87
CA LEU A 32 0.02 7.61 -16.28
C LEU A 32 0.84 8.82 -16.75
N SER A 33 0.71 9.96 -16.08
CA SER A 33 1.44 11.19 -16.42
C SER A 33 2.92 11.21 -16.00
N GLY A 34 3.38 10.24 -15.19
CA GLY A 34 4.73 10.26 -14.61
C GLY A 34 4.93 11.32 -13.52
N ALA A 35 3.86 11.90 -12.99
CA ALA A 35 3.91 12.92 -11.94
C ALA A 35 4.21 12.35 -10.53
N LEU A 36 4.17 11.02 -10.39
CA LEU A 36 4.38 10.31 -9.12
C LEU A 36 5.73 9.58 -9.15
N ASN A 37 6.30 9.34 -7.97
CA ASN A 37 7.47 8.50 -7.85
C ASN A 37 7.14 7.07 -8.30
N GLU A 38 8.06 6.46 -9.04
CA GLU A 38 7.91 5.14 -9.62
C GLU A 38 8.91 4.17 -8.98
N ILE A 39 8.44 3.00 -8.55
CA ILE A 39 9.27 1.92 -8.01
C ILE A 39 8.89 0.58 -8.61
N SER A 40 9.80 -0.39 -8.57
CA SER A 40 9.51 -1.78 -8.95
C SER A 40 8.81 -2.53 -7.82
N ASN A 41 8.04 -3.56 -8.15
CA ASN A 41 7.48 -4.52 -7.21
C ASN A 41 8.50 -5.59 -6.73
N ASN A 42 9.80 -5.34 -6.89
CA ASN A 42 10.84 -6.24 -6.41
C ASN A 42 10.69 -6.41 -4.88
N PRO A 43 10.88 -7.63 -4.34
CA PRO A 43 10.83 -7.85 -2.90
C PRO A 43 11.69 -6.84 -2.12
N GLY A 44 11.10 -6.18 -1.13
CA GLY A 44 11.72 -5.15 -0.30
C GLY A 44 11.78 -3.75 -0.92
N SER A 45 11.38 -3.55 -2.17
CA SER A 45 11.43 -2.23 -2.82
C SER A 45 10.42 -1.25 -2.25
N VAL A 46 9.22 -1.72 -1.92
CA VAL A 46 8.17 -0.88 -1.32
C VAL A 46 8.60 -0.54 0.10
N HIS A 47 9.09 -1.53 0.85
CA HIS A 47 9.60 -1.33 2.21
C HIS A 47 10.74 -0.29 2.25
N HIS A 48 11.74 -0.46 1.37
CA HIS A 48 12.87 0.44 1.27
C HIS A 48 12.43 1.85 0.85
N HIS A 49 11.50 1.96 -0.11
CA HIS A 49 11.01 3.26 -0.57
C HIS A 49 10.31 4.02 0.55
N ILE A 50 9.41 3.36 1.28
CA ILE A 50 8.69 3.99 2.38
C ILE A 50 9.66 4.37 3.50
N SER A 51 10.60 3.50 3.86
CA SER A 51 11.57 3.76 4.93
C SER A 51 12.53 4.91 4.60
N LYS A 52 12.93 5.03 3.33
CA LYS A 52 13.91 6.04 2.88
C LYS A 52 13.29 7.39 2.54
N HIS A 53 12.12 7.39 1.92
CA HIS A 53 11.47 8.60 1.40
C HIS A 53 10.29 9.06 2.24
N GLY A 54 9.78 8.20 3.12
CA GLY A 54 8.72 8.55 4.05
C GLY A 54 9.21 9.35 5.24
N ILE A 55 8.30 10.12 5.82
CA ILE A 55 8.51 10.70 7.15
C ILE A 55 8.11 9.61 8.14
N VAL A 56 9.08 8.82 8.59
CA VAL A 56 8.88 7.72 9.54
C VAL A 56 9.46 8.09 10.90
N ARG A 57 8.70 7.84 11.96
CA ARG A 57 9.17 7.99 13.34
C ARG A 57 8.81 6.74 14.14
N SER A 58 9.82 6.07 14.70
CA SER A 58 9.65 4.84 15.48
C SER A 58 8.83 3.76 14.74
N GLY A 59 9.11 3.57 13.44
CA GLY A 59 8.39 2.59 12.60
C GLY A 59 6.98 3.00 12.18
N VAL A 60 6.55 4.25 12.42
CA VAL A 60 5.22 4.74 12.03
C VAL A 60 5.33 5.87 11.02
N ILE A 61 4.51 5.81 9.96
CA ILE A 61 4.40 6.89 8.97
C ILE A 61 3.72 8.11 9.60
N CYS A 62 4.44 9.23 9.67
CA CYS A 62 3.93 10.50 10.16
C CYS A 62 3.32 11.37 9.07
N LYS A 63 3.45 11.00 7.79
CA LYS A 63 2.86 11.74 6.68
C LYS A 63 2.49 10.80 5.55
N ALA A 64 1.27 10.93 5.04
CA ALA A 64 0.79 10.11 3.94
C ALA A 64 1.73 10.20 2.71
N MET A 65 1.88 9.08 2.01
CA MET A 65 2.71 8.95 0.81
C MET A 65 1.91 8.37 -0.34
N PHE A 66 2.27 8.76 -1.56
CA PHE A 66 1.61 8.31 -2.77
C PHE A 66 2.63 8.07 -3.88
N PHE A 67 2.66 6.84 -4.41
CA PHE A 67 3.62 6.42 -5.44
C PHE A 67 3.06 5.28 -6.30
N VAL A 68 3.75 4.99 -7.40
CA VAL A 68 3.38 3.95 -8.37
C VAL A 68 4.35 2.78 -8.27
N ILE A 69 3.79 1.57 -8.23
CA ILE A 69 4.52 0.31 -8.24
C ILE A 69 4.33 -0.32 -9.62
N TYR A 70 5.43 -0.49 -10.36
CA TYR A 70 5.47 -1.18 -11.65
C TYR A 70 5.98 -2.61 -11.49
N GLN A 71 5.68 -3.43 -12.49
CA GLN A 71 6.26 -4.75 -12.60
C GLN A 71 7.78 -4.67 -12.82
N THR A 72 8.53 -5.43 -12.03
CA THR A 72 9.99 -5.52 -12.16
C THR A 72 10.39 -5.94 -13.57
N GLY A 73 11.36 -5.22 -14.14
CA GLY A 73 11.91 -5.51 -15.47
C GLY A 73 11.02 -5.09 -16.63
N ARG A 74 9.87 -4.44 -16.36
CA ARG A 74 8.95 -3.94 -17.39
C ARG A 74 8.35 -2.60 -16.95
N TYR A 75 8.79 -1.52 -17.60
CA TYR A 75 8.30 -0.18 -17.30
C TYR A 75 7.11 0.19 -18.20
N GLY A 76 6.25 1.04 -17.68
CA GLY A 76 5.16 1.65 -18.44
C GLY A 76 3.80 0.97 -18.29
N PRO A 77 2.72 1.72 -18.54
CA PRO A 77 1.37 1.34 -18.16
C PRO A 77 0.80 0.14 -18.89
N GLN A 78 1.29 -0.18 -20.10
CA GLN A 78 0.92 -1.41 -20.81
C GLN A 78 1.30 -2.70 -20.05
N ASN A 79 2.26 -2.61 -19.12
CA ASN A 79 2.70 -3.74 -18.31
C ASN A 79 1.91 -3.88 -17.00
N GLY A 80 0.95 -2.98 -16.76
CA GLY A 80 0.20 -2.89 -15.52
C GLY A 80 0.97 -2.16 -14.42
N PHE A 81 0.23 -1.54 -13.51
CA PHE A 81 0.79 -0.81 -12.38
C PHE A 81 -0.19 -0.79 -11.22
N ARG A 82 0.36 -0.49 -10.04
CA ARG A 82 -0.39 -0.35 -8.80
C ARG A 82 -0.09 1.01 -8.17
N LEU A 83 -1.13 1.82 -7.99
CA LEU A 83 -1.09 3.05 -7.20
C LEU A 83 -1.14 2.67 -5.72
N CYS A 84 -0.11 3.07 -4.97
CA CYS A 84 -0.01 2.81 -3.54
C CYS A 84 -0.20 4.12 -2.76
N LEU A 85 -1.25 4.16 -1.94
CA LEU A 85 -1.47 5.20 -0.94
C LEU A 85 -1.12 4.66 0.44
N VAL A 86 -0.09 5.20 1.07
CA VAL A 86 0.29 4.88 2.44
C VAL A 86 -0.28 5.97 3.35
N HIS A 87 -1.15 5.59 4.26
CA HIS A 87 -1.77 6.52 5.20
C HIS A 87 -0.84 6.86 6.36
N GLU A 88 -1.03 8.07 6.89
CA GLU A 88 -0.48 8.46 8.18
C GLU A 88 -0.95 7.50 9.28
N GLY A 89 -0.05 7.14 10.19
CA GLY A 89 -0.27 6.17 11.24
C GLY A 89 -0.03 4.72 10.82
N PHE A 90 0.29 4.45 9.55
CA PHE A 90 0.66 3.10 9.11
C PHE A 90 1.98 2.67 9.78
N GLN A 91 1.93 1.51 10.45
CA GLN A 91 3.11 0.92 11.08
C GLN A 91 3.84 0.06 10.04
N ILE A 92 5.07 0.43 9.79
CA ILE A 92 6.01 -0.31 8.96
C ILE A 92 6.85 -1.16 9.90
N ARG A 93 7.13 -2.37 9.47
CA ARG A 93 8.02 -3.25 10.20
C ARG A 93 9.45 -2.69 10.21
N ASP A 94 10.21 -3.02 11.24
CA ASP A 94 11.64 -2.72 11.25
C ASP A 94 12.36 -3.71 10.32
N GLU A 95 13.20 -3.24 9.39
CA GLU A 95 13.97 -4.11 8.47
C GLU A 95 14.85 -5.12 9.22
N ASN A 96 15.19 -4.80 10.47
CA ASN A 96 16.02 -5.63 11.34
C ASN A 96 15.24 -6.71 12.10
N GLU A 97 13.91 -6.63 12.16
CA GLU A 97 13.07 -7.67 12.74
C GLU A 97 12.87 -8.78 11.71
N SER A 98 13.90 -9.62 11.54
CA SER A 98 13.83 -10.86 10.78
C SER A 98 12.73 -11.76 11.33
N GLY A 99 11.70 -11.98 10.53
CA GLY A 99 10.71 -13.01 10.78
C GLY A 99 9.84 -13.15 9.54
N GLU A 100 9.59 -14.38 9.13
CA GLU A 100 8.85 -14.79 7.93
C GLU A 100 7.36 -14.38 7.94
N GLN A 101 6.97 -13.43 8.80
CA GLN A 101 5.62 -12.95 8.91
C GLN A 101 5.33 -11.92 7.83
N LYS A 102 4.56 -12.36 6.83
CA LYS A 102 4.08 -11.53 5.73
C LYS A 102 3.27 -10.35 6.27
N ASP A 103 3.58 -9.13 5.83
CA ASP A 103 2.87 -7.91 6.19
C ASP A 103 2.10 -7.29 5.00
N ALA A 104 1.45 -6.15 5.24
CA ALA A 104 0.67 -5.46 4.20
C ALA A 104 1.55 -4.82 3.11
N VAL A 105 2.84 -4.59 3.38
CA VAL A 105 3.82 -4.12 2.39
C VAL A 105 4.20 -5.26 1.45
N ASP A 106 4.36 -6.48 1.97
CA ASP A 106 4.60 -7.67 1.13
C ASP A 106 3.43 -7.93 0.16
N ASP A 107 2.19 -7.65 0.59
CA ASP A 107 1.02 -7.71 -0.28
C ASP A 107 1.04 -6.64 -1.37
N ALA A 108 1.69 -5.49 -1.14
CA ALA A 108 1.89 -4.45 -2.15
C ALA A 108 2.93 -4.84 -3.22
N GLU A 109 3.83 -5.78 -2.91
CA GLU A 109 4.91 -6.24 -3.79
C GLU A 109 4.52 -7.42 -4.68
N VAL A 110 3.35 -8.04 -4.44
CA VAL A 110 2.88 -9.15 -5.29
C VAL A 110 2.81 -8.72 -6.77
N PRO A 111 3.08 -9.64 -7.71
CA PRO A 111 3.00 -9.33 -9.14
C PRO A 111 1.72 -8.61 -9.52
N VAL A 112 1.85 -7.52 -10.29
CA VAL A 112 0.70 -6.82 -10.87
C VAL A 112 0.28 -7.57 -12.13
N VAL A 113 -1.03 -7.72 -12.32
CA VAL A 113 -1.57 -8.34 -13.55
C VAL A 113 -1.24 -7.45 -14.75
N GLN A 114 -0.77 -8.04 -15.85
CA GLN A 114 -0.40 -7.29 -17.04
C GLN A 114 -1.57 -6.45 -17.55
N GLY A 115 -1.33 -5.15 -17.76
CA GLY A 115 -2.32 -4.19 -18.24
C GLY A 115 -3.36 -3.76 -17.20
N ALA A 116 -3.26 -4.23 -15.94
CA ALA A 116 -4.14 -3.80 -14.87
C ALA A 116 -3.70 -2.45 -14.27
N ALA A 117 -4.68 -1.65 -13.87
CA ALA A 117 -4.46 -0.47 -13.03
C ALA A 117 -5.12 -0.75 -11.67
N GLU A 118 -4.30 -0.97 -10.64
CA GLU A 118 -4.76 -1.30 -9.30
C GLU A 118 -4.54 -0.12 -8.36
N ILE A 119 -5.43 0.05 -7.38
CA ILE A 119 -5.25 1.02 -6.30
C ILE A 119 -5.23 0.24 -4.99
N ILE A 120 -4.15 0.38 -4.22
CA ILE A 120 -4.04 -0.19 -2.88
C ILE A 120 -3.86 0.93 -1.85
N ARG A 121 -4.28 0.64 -0.62
CA ARG A 121 -4.14 1.53 0.52
C ARG A 121 -3.48 0.76 1.66
N LEU A 122 -2.40 1.32 2.20
CA LEU A 122 -1.72 0.80 3.37
C LEU A 122 -2.12 1.65 4.57
N GLY A 123 -2.67 1.00 5.60
CA GLY A 123 -3.23 1.68 6.77
C GLY A 123 -4.63 2.25 6.53
N MET A 124 -5.13 2.96 7.53
CA MET A 124 -6.46 3.58 7.51
C MET A 124 -6.31 5.09 7.36
N PRO A 125 -7.20 5.76 6.59
CA PRO A 125 -7.23 7.22 6.58
C PRO A 125 -7.48 7.73 7.99
N SER A 126 -6.61 8.61 8.47
CA SER A 126 -6.87 9.38 9.67
C SER A 126 -8.14 10.21 9.44
N THR A 127 -9.21 9.88 10.17
CA THR A 127 -10.41 10.72 10.26
C THR A 127 -10.05 11.98 11.03
N GLN A 128 -9.40 12.93 10.37
CA GLN A 128 -9.29 14.30 10.85
C GLN A 128 -10.15 15.18 9.96
N ILE A 129 -11.45 15.08 10.15
CA ILE A 129 -12.29 16.28 10.09
C ILE A 129 -12.39 16.72 11.54
N ALA A 130 -11.41 17.48 12.01
CA ALA A 130 -11.65 18.34 13.14
C ALA A 130 -12.63 19.41 12.63
N ASP A 131 -13.88 19.33 13.09
CA ASP A 131 -14.88 20.39 12.91
C ASP A 131 -14.26 21.69 13.46
N PRO A 132 -14.26 22.81 12.70
CA PRO A 132 -13.69 24.09 13.15
C PRO A 132 -14.34 24.65 14.41
#